data_AF-A0A9D4ZZ68-F1
#
_entry.id   AF-A0A9D4ZZ68-F1
#
_cell.length_a   1.000
_cell.length_b   1.000
_cell.length_c   1.000
_cell.angle_alpha   90.00
_cell.angle_beta   90.00
_cell.angle_gamma   90.00
#
_symmetry.space_group_name_H-M   'P 1'
#
loop_
_entity.id
_entity.type
_entity.pdbx_description
1 polymer ?
#
loop_
_entity_poly.entity_id
_entity_poly.type
_entity_poly.pdbx_seq_one_letter_code
_entity_poly.pdbx_strand_id
1 'polypeptide(L)'
;DTTLLLALAGKLDAELRVKGEITYNGHKLNEFVPRKTSAYISQNDVHVGEMTVKETLDFSARCQGVGTRYDLLSELARREKEAGIFPEAELDLFMKATAVKGTESSLITDYTLKILGLDICKDTIVGDEMHRGVSGGQKKRV
;
A
#
# COMPACT_ATOMS: atom_id res chain seq x y z
N ASP A 1 -13.02 20.58 4.59
CA ASP A 1 -11.95 19.90 3.85
C ASP A 1 -12.07 18.37 3.81
N THR A 2 -12.33 17.68 4.92
CA THR A 2 -12.44 16.21 4.95
C THR A 2 -13.59 15.63 4.11
N THR A 3 -14.78 16.26 4.11
CA THR A 3 -15.96 15.77 3.37
C THR A 3 -15.72 15.69 1.85
N LEU A 4 -15.07 16.69 1.26
CA LEU A 4 -14.78 16.70 -0.17
C LEU A 4 -13.77 15.61 -0.54
N LEU A 5 -12.72 15.42 0.25
CA LEU A 5 -11.72 14.38 0.01
C LEU A 5 -12.31 12.97 0.13
N LEU A 6 -13.23 12.76 1.09
CA LEU A 6 -13.98 11.52 1.22
C LEU A 6 -14.87 11.27 0.00
N ALA A 7 -15.50 12.32 -0.55
CA ALA A 7 -16.29 12.22 -1.78
C ALA A 7 -15.43 11.79 -2.98
N LEU A 8 -14.27 12.43 -3.17
CA LEU A 8 -13.33 12.06 -4.21
C LEU A 8 -12.86 10.60 -4.04
N ALA A 9 -12.45 10.21 -2.84
CA ALA A 9 -11.98 8.84 -2.56
C ALA A 9 -13.07 7.75 -2.59
N GLY A 10 -14.34 8.08 -2.89
CA GLY A 10 -15.46 7.14 -2.85
C GLY A 10 -15.74 6.57 -1.45
N LYS A 11 -15.42 7.34 -0.41
CA LYS A 11 -15.61 7.00 1.02
C LYS A 11 -16.64 7.89 1.72
N LEU A 12 -17.34 8.76 1.00
CA LEU A 12 -18.40 9.59 1.55
C LEU A 12 -19.56 8.73 2.04
N ASP A 13 -20.18 9.16 3.14
CA ASP A 13 -21.42 8.57 3.65
C ASP A 13 -22.54 8.63 2.59
N ALA A 14 -23.25 7.52 2.43
CA ALA A 14 -24.33 7.39 1.46
C ALA A 14 -25.58 8.21 1.84
N GLU A 15 -25.74 8.59 3.11
CA GLU A 15 -26.87 9.40 3.59
C GLU A 15 -26.74 10.89 3.22
N LEU A 16 -25.54 11.32 2.81
CA LEU A 16 -25.28 12.72 2.46
C LEU A 16 -25.78 13.06 1.06
N ARG A 17 -26.44 14.22 0.94
CA ARG A 17 -26.86 14.75 -0.37
C ARG A 17 -25.66 15.29 -1.15
N VAL A 18 -25.33 14.63 -2.26
CA VAL A 18 -24.28 15.07 -3.20
C VAL A 18 -24.91 15.81 -4.39
N LYS A 19 -24.26 16.88 -4.86
CA LYS A 19 -24.57 17.55 -6.12
C LYS A 19 -23.31 17.72 -6.96
N GLY A 20 -23.46 17.63 -8.28
CA GLY A 20 -22.35 17.66 -9.22
C GLY A 20 -21.93 16.25 -9.65
N GLU A 21 -20.85 16.17 -10.41
CA GLU A 21 -20.31 14.93 -10.97
C GLU A 21 -18.81 14.85 -10.71
N ILE A 22 -18.33 13.64 -10.42
CA ILE A 22 -16.91 13.33 -10.21
C ILE A 22 -16.50 12.30 -11.25
N THR A 23 -15.44 12.60 -12.00
CA THR A 23 -14.87 11.71 -13.00
C THR A 23 -13.39 11.47 -12.74
N TYR A 24 -12.95 10.23 -12.92
CA TYR A 24 -11.55 9.81 -12.87
C TYR A 24 -11.11 9.46 -14.28
N ASN A 25 -10.23 10.26 -14.88
CA ASN A 25 -9.77 10.07 -16.27
C ASN A 25 -10.95 9.91 -17.26
N GLY A 26 -12.02 10.68 -17.09
CA GLY A 26 -13.22 10.62 -17.92
C GLY A 26 -14.25 9.56 -17.51
N HIS A 27 -13.94 8.67 -16.57
CA HIS A 27 -14.84 7.63 -16.07
C HIS A 27 -15.59 8.07 -14.83
N LYS A 28 -16.90 7.81 -14.77
CA LYS A 28 -17.71 8.10 -13.57
C LYS A 28 -17.40 7.12 -12.44
N LEU A 29 -17.64 7.55 -11.20
CA LEU A 29 -17.37 6.73 -10.00
C LEU A 29 -18.14 5.40 -9.95
N ASN A 30 -19.24 5.25 -10.69
CA ASN A 30 -20.02 4.01 -10.78
C ASN A 30 -19.51 3.04 -11.86
N GLU A 31 -18.55 3.45 -12.70
CA GLU A 31 -17.96 2.62 -13.77
C GLU A 31 -16.81 1.74 -13.25
N PHE A 32 -16.32 1.99 -12.04
CA PHE A 32 -15.24 1.26 -11.40
C PHE A 32 -15.41 1.26 -9.88
N VAL A 33 -14.43 0.71 -9.15
CA VAL A 33 -14.41 0.76 -7.68
C VAL A 33 -13.35 1.78 -7.23
N PRO A 34 -13.73 3.02 -6.86
CA PRO A 34 -12.77 4.08 -6.54
C PRO A 34 -11.80 3.74 -5.42
N ARG A 35 -12.24 2.93 -4.45
CA ARG A 35 -11.43 2.47 -3.32
C ARG A 35 -10.28 1.53 -3.73
N LYS A 36 -10.32 0.98 -4.95
CA LYS A 36 -9.26 0.12 -5.49
C LYS A 36 -8.22 0.90 -6.32
N THR A 37 -8.52 2.14 -6.70
CA THR A 37 -7.67 2.97 -7.58
C THR A 37 -7.22 4.27 -6.92
N SER A 38 -7.79 4.62 -5.77
CA SER A 38 -7.42 5.79 -4.99
C SER A 38 -7.11 5.40 -3.53
N ALA A 39 -6.20 6.15 -2.93
CA ALA A 39 -5.86 6.04 -1.51
C ALA A 39 -6.29 7.32 -0.78
N TYR A 40 -6.89 7.16 0.40
CA TYR A 40 -7.23 8.25 1.31
C TYR A 40 -6.63 7.96 2.67
N ILE A 41 -5.76 8.86 3.12
CA ILE A 41 -5.08 8.82 4.42
C ILE A 41 -5.88 9.69 5.39
N SER A 42 -6.40 9.08 6.45
CA SER A 42 -7.20 9.78 7.46
C SER A 42 -6.34 10.75 8.28
N GLN A 43 -6.99 11.69 8.96
CA GLN A 43 -6.32 12.48 10.00
C GLN A 43 -5.93 11.62 11.20
N ASN A 44 -6.75 10.62 11.53
CA ASN A 44 -6.50 9.70 12.63
C ASN A 44 -5.66 8.51 12.15
N ASP A 45 -4.54 8.27 12.82
CA ASP A 45 -3.63 7.16 12.54
C ASP A 45 -4.00 5.93 13.38
N VAL A 46 -4.73 5.00 12.77
CA VAL A 46 -5.24 3.80 13.44
C VAL A 46 -4.36 2.61 13.09
N HIS A 47 -3.58 2.15 14.07
CA HIS A 47 -2.70 0.98 13.96
C HIS A 47 -2.88 0.10 15.20
N VAL A 48 -2.55 -1.19 15.07
CA VAL A 48 -2.45 -2.12 16.21
C VAL A 48 -1.19 -1.76 16.99
N GLY A 49 -1.35 -1.33 18.25
CA GLY A 49 -0.27 -0.76 19.05
C GLY A 49 0.83 -1.76 19.40
N GLU A 50 0.48 -3.04 19.47
CA GLU A 50 1.34 -4.15 19.84
C GLU A 50 2.24 -4.64 18.69
N MET A 51 1.92 -4.26 17.45
CA MET A 51 2.72 -4.63 16.28
C MET A 51 3.90 -3.68 16.10
N THR A 52 5.02 -4.21 15.60
CA THR A 52 6.12 -3.38 15.11
C THR A 52 5.75 -2.66 13.81
N VAL A 53 6.49 -1.60 13.48
CA VAL A 53 6.31 -0.87 12.22
C VAL A 53 6.43 -1.82 11.02
N LYS A 54 7.45 -2.68 11.03
CA LYS A 54 7.69 -3.68 9.98
C LYS A 54 6.56 -4.69 9.87
N GLU A 55 6.11 -5.24 11.00
CA GLU A 55 4.98 -6.19 11.01
C GLU A 55 3.69 -5.54 10.49
N THR A 56 3.45 -4.27 10.84
CA THR A 56 2.28 -3.52 10.37
C THR A 56 2.28 -3.38 8.85
N LEU A 57 3.43 -3.03 8.25
CA LEU A 57 3.57 -2.93 6.80
C LEU A 57 3.56 -4.29 6.10
N ASP A 58 4.22 -5.31 6.65
CA ASP A 58 4.20 -6.67 6.12
C ASP A 58 2.76 -7.24 6.14
N PHE A 59 1.98 -6.98 7.19
CA PHE A 59 0.57 -7.35 7.28
C PHE A 59 -0.28 -6.61 6.23
N SER A 60 -0.15 -5.29 6.15
CA SER A 60 -0.86 -4.46 5.16
C SER A 60 -0.59 -4.93 3.73
N ALA A 61 0.68 -5.19 3.40
CA ALA A 61 1.07 -5.70 2.10
C ALA A 61 0.35 -7.02 1.80
N ARG A 62 0.40 -8.01 2.71
CA ARG A 62 -0.28 -9.31 2.56
C ARG A 62 -1.79 -9.15 2.32
N CYS A 63 -2.45 -8.24 3.03
CA CYS A 63 -3.88 -7.94 2.85
C CYS A 63 -4.20 -7.26 1.51
N GLN A 64 -3.29 -6.45 0.96
CA GLN A 64 -3.44 -5.83 -0.35
C GLN A 64 -3.19 -6.78 -1.52
N GLY A 65 -2.91 -8.06 -1.25
CA GLY A 65 -2.83 -9.09 -2.27
C GLY A 65 -1.47 -9.21 -2.93
N VAL A 66 -0.35 -9.04 -2.21
CA VAL A 66 0.98 -9.39 -2.78
C VAL A 66 1.05 -10.83 -3.28
N GLY A 67 0.19 -11.72 -2.77
CA GLY A 67 0.06 -13.10 -3.26
C GLY A 67 -0.23 -13.19 -4.76
N THR A 68 -1.14 -12.36 -5.30
CA THR A 68 -1.43 -12.32 -6.75
C THR A 68 -0.33 -11.65 -7.56
N ARG A 69 0.46 -10.76 -6.95
CA ARG A 69 1.61 -10.13 -7.61
C ARG A 69 2.69 -11.15 -7.93
N TYR A 70 2.94 -12.13 -7.06
CA TYR A 70 3.92 -13.19 -7.31
C TYR A 70 3.56 -14.00 -8.58
N ASP A 71 2.32 -14.45 -8.65
CA ASP A 71 1.83 -15.25 -9.78
C ASP A 71 1.83 -14.42 -11.07
N LEU A 72 1.42 -13.15 -10.98
CA LEU A 72 1.44 -12.21 -12.10
C LEU A 72 2.88 -11.94 -12.60
N LEU A 73 3.83 -11.68 -11.70
CA LEU A 73 5.23 -11.41 -12.04
C LEU A 73 5.91 -12.65 -12.63
N SER A 74 5.59 -13.84 -12.09
CA SER A 74 6.07 -15.12 -12.61
C SER A 74 5.54 -15.36 -14.03
N GLU A 75 4.26 -15.09 -14.26
CA GLU A 75 3.62 -15.23 -15.57
C GLU A 75 4.10 -14.16 -16.57
N LEU A 76 4.33 -12.92 -16.13
CA LEU A 76 4.91 -11.85 -16.94
C LEU A 76 6.31 -12.24 -17.41
N ALA A 77 7.19 -12.68 -16.50
CA ALA A 77 8.55 -13.11 -16.83
C ALA A 77 8.56 -14.29 -17.83
N ARG A 78 7.60 -15.21 -17.72
CA ARG A 78 7.43 -16.31 -18.70
C ARG A 78 7.11 -15.76 -20.10
N ARG A 79 6.16 -14.82 -20.20
CA ARG A 79 5.73 -14.22 -21.48
C ARG A 79 6.80 -13.32 -22.10
N GLU A 80 7.49 -12.53 -21.30
CA GLU A 80 8.60 -11.70 -21.77
C GLU A 80 9.70 -12.56 -22.40
N LYS A 81 10.05 -13.70 -21.77
CA LYS A 81 10.99 -14.67 -22.33
C LYS A 81 10.51 -15.27 -23.65
N GLU A 82 9.23 -15.63 -23.76
CA GLU A 82 8.64 -16.16 -24.99
C GLU A 82 8.61 -15.12 -26.13
N ALA A 83 8.42 -13.85 -25.78
CA ALA A 83 8.41 -12.74 -26.73
C ALA A 83 9.81 -12.18 -27.04
N GLY A 84 10.88 -12.69 -26.41
CA GLY A 84 12.23 -12.16 -26.56
C GLY A 84 12.39 -10.72 -26.03
N ILE A 85 11.56 -10.33 -25.07
CA ILE A 85 11.61 -9.03 -24.40
C ILE A 85 12.58 -9.14 -23.22
N PHE A 86 13.53 -8.22 -23.15
CA PHE A 86 14.51 -8.14 -22.08
C PHE A 86 14.32 -6.84 -21.32
N PRO A 87 13.81 -6.89 -20.07
CA PRO A 87 13.76 -5.70 -19.21
C PRO A 87 15.16 -5.17 -18.91
N GLU A 88 15.24 -3.90 -18.51
CA GLU A 88 16.47 -3.35 -17.95
C GLU A 88 16.92 -4.18 -16.73
N ALA A 89 18.24 -4.32 -16.55
CA ALA A 89 18.81 -5.24 -15.57
C ALA A 89 18.34 -4.97 -14.13
N GLU A 90 18.12 -3.71 -13.76
CA GLU A 90 17.63 -3.33 -12.43
C GLU A 90 16.16 -3.75 -12.23
N LEU A 91 15.32 -3.59 -13.27
CA LEU A 91 13.92 -3.97 -13.23
C LEU A 91 13.77 -5.50 -13.18
N ASP A 92 14.55 -6.23 -13.98
CA ASP A 92 14.60 -7.70 -13.97
C ASP A 92 15.06 -8.25 -12.61
N LEU A 93 16.09 -7.64 -12.01
CA LEU A 93 16.57 -8.02 -10.68
C LEU A 93 15.49 -7.79 -9.61
N PHE A 94 14.82 -6.64 -9.65
CA PHE A 94 13.75 -6.32 -8.71
C PHE A 94 12.54 -7.26 -8.87
N MET A 95 12.12 -7.53 -10.11
CA MET A 95 11.04 -8.49 -10.41
C MET A 95 11.37 -9.88 -9.88
N LYS A 96 12.58 -10.38 -10.13
CA LYS A 96 13.03 -11.69 -9.65
C LYS A 96 13.11 -11.75 -8.13
N ALA A 97 13.68 -10.73 -7.49
CA ALA A 97 13.82 -10.68 -6.04
C ALA A 97 12.46 -10.65 -5.32
N THR A 98 11.50 -9.89 -5.84
CA THR A 98 10.14 -9.81 -5.29
C THR A 98 9.29 -11.05 -5.59
N ALA A 99 9.68 -11.83 -6.60
CA ALA A 99 9.10 -13.13 -6.96
C ALA A 99 9.87 -14.33 -6.35
N VAL A 100 10.67 -14.17 -5.29
CA VAL A 100 11.22 -15.31 -4.52
C VAL A 100 10.26 -15.69 -3.39
N LYS A 101 9.79 -16.93 -3.40
CA LYS A 101 8.91 -17.48 -2.36
C LYS A 101 9.72 -17.72 -1.08
N GLY A 102 9.31 -17.15 0.06
CA GLY A 102 9.80 -17.56 1.38
C GLY A 102 10.64 -16.56 2.18
N THR A 103 10.76 -15.29 1.80
CA THR A 103 11.34 -14.27 2.69
C THR A 103 10.32 -13.85 3.75
N GLU A 104 10.71 -13.82 5.04
CA GLU A 104 9.85 -13.39 6.16
C GLU A 104 9.35 -11.95 6.01
N SER A 105 10.15 -11.09 5.37
CA SER A 105 9.78 -9.73 4.97
C SER A 105 9.72 -9.59 3.45
N SER A 106 8.76 -8.82 2.96
CA SER A 106 8.73 -8.46 1.53
C SER A 106 9.82 -7.42 1.25
N LEU A 107 10.60 -7.59 0.17
CA LEU A 107 11.50 -6.51 -0.31
C LEU A 107 10.77 -5.18 -0.50
N ILE A 108 9.48 -5.24 -0.84
CA ILE A 108 8.62 -4.07 -0.94
C ILE A 108 8.47 -3.36 0.41
N THR A 109 8.31 -4.12 1.50
CA THR A 109 8.24 -3.57 2.86
C THR A 109 9.55 -2.88 3.23
N ASP A 110 10.69 -3.55 3.02
CA ASP A 110 12.01 -2.97 3.32
C ASP A 110 12.28 -1.70 2.50
N TYR A 111 11.89 -1.71 1.23
CA TYR A 111 12.01 -0.54 0.37
C TYR A 111 11.07 0.60 0.82
N THR A 112 9.83 0.27 1.20
CA THR A 112 8.85 1.25 1.71
C THR A 112 9.33 1.88 3.01
N LEU A 113 9.87 1.09 3.94
CA LEU A 113 10.47 1.57 5.19
C LEU A 113 11.58 2.59 4.91
N LYS A 114 12.45 2.33 3.93
CA LYS A 114 13.52 3.26 3.56
C LYS A 114 13.00 4.54 2.93
N ILE A 115 12.07 4.46 1.97
CA ILE A 115 11.50 5.66 1.32
C ILE A 115 10.83 6.56 2.35
N LEU A 116 10.11 5.96 3.30
CA LEU A 116 9.38 6.70 4.33
C LEU A 116 10.28 7.13 5.50
N GLY A 117 11.56 6.73 5.53
CA GLY A 117 12.50 7.04 6.62
C GLY A 117 12.08 6.42 7.96
N LEU A 118 11.60 5.17 7.92
CA LEU A 118 11.13 4.36 9.05
C LEU A 118 12.05 3.17 9.34
N ASP A 119 13.12 3.00 8.57
CA ASP A 119 14.11 1.93 8.72
C ASP A 119 14.73 1.89 10.12
N ILE A 120 14.99 3.06 10.72
CA ILE A 120 15.54 3.18 12.07
C ILE A 120 14.60 2.70 13.19
N CYS A 121 13.29 2.66 12.92
CA CYS A 121 12.26 2.25 13.89
C CYS A 121 11.48 1.01 13.44
N LYS A 122 12.01 0.25 12.47
CA LYS A 122 11.30 -0.87 11.85
C LYS A 122 10.86 -1.94 12.87
N ASP A 123 11.69 -2.22 13.87
CA ASP A 123 11.47 -3.25 14.90
C ASP A 123 10.89 -2.66 16.20
N THR A 124 10.53 -1.38 16.20
CA THR A 124 9.87 -0.71 17.34
C THR A 124 8.35 -0.87 17.22
N ILE A 125 7.68 -1.16 18.33
CA ILE A 125 6.20 -1.19 18.38
C ILE A 125 5.62 0.17 18.01
N VAL A 126 4.51 0.17 17.27
CA VAL A 126 3.83 1.42 16.88
C VAL A 126 3.32 2.15 18.12
N GLY A 127 2.83 1.41 19.11
CA GLY A 127 2.28 1.97 20.34
C GLY A 127 0.89 2.57 20.18
N ASP A 128 0.24 2.75 21.32
CA ASP A 128 -1.11 3.28 21.46
C ASP A 128 -1.16 4.29 22.63
N GLU A 129 -2.35 4.59 23.15
CA GLU A 129 -2.53 5.52 24.28
C GLU A 129 -1.98 4.96 25.60
N MET A 130 -1.90 3.63 25.74
CA MET A 130 -1.50 2.92 26.96
C MET A 130 -0.04 2.46 26.92
N HIS A 131 0.49 2.19 25.74
CA HIS A 131 1.83 1.67 25.49
C HIS A 131 2.64 2.62 24.61
N ARG A 132 3.77 3.10 25.15
CA ARG A 132 4.69 3.96 24.40
C ARG A 132 5.32 3.18 23.24
N GLY A 133 5.23 3.75 22.04
CA GLY A 133 5.90 3.25 20.84
C GLY A 133 6.67 4.33 20.11
N VAL A 134 6.55 4.36 18.78
CA VAL A 134 7.17 5.37 17.92
C VAL A 134 6.60 6.77 18.15
N SER A 135 7.33 7.81 17.71
CA SER A 135 6.84 9.19 17.78
C SER A 135 5.60 9.41 16.91
N GLY A 136 4.79 10.43 17.20
CA GLY A 136 3.61 10.76 16.39
C GLY A 136 3.94 11.02 14.91
N GLY A 137 5.06 11.69 14.62
CA GLY A 137 5.51 11.91 13.24
C GLY A 137 6.02 10.65 12.53
N GLN A 138 6.48 9.63 13.27
CA GLN A 138 6.74 8.30 12.72
C GLN A 138 5.43 7.56 12.49
N LYS A 139 4.52 7.55 13.48
CA LYS A 139 3.19 6.94 13.38
C LYS A 139 2.40 7.47 12.18
N LYS A 140 2.50 8.77 11.86
CA LYS A 140 1.85 9.36 10.68
C LYS A 140 2.35 8.83 9.33
N ARG A 141 3.58 8.33 9.30
CA ARG A 141 4.22 7.78 8.10
C ARG A 141 4.03 6.26 7.97
N VAL A 142 3.64 5.57 9.05
CA VAL A 142 3.27 4.13 9.02
C VAL A 142 1.94 3.96 8.29
#